data_AF-A0A4R5VT48-F1
#
_entry.id   AF-A0A4R5VT48-F1
#
_cell.length_a   1.000
_cell.length_b   1.000
_cell.length_c   1.000
_cell.angle_alpha   90.00
_cell.angle_beta   90.00
_cell.angle_gamma   90.00
#
_symmetry.space_group_name_H-M   'P 1'
#
loop_
_entity.id
_entity.type
_entity.pdbx_description
1 polymer ?
#
loop_
_entity_poly.entity_id
_entity_poly.type
_entity_poly.pdbx_seq_one_letter_code
_entity_poly.pdbx_strand_id
1 'polypeptide(L)'
;MDIIESSYIDLAETPSAFQKEVKETLLEWDYKLLCVRRIKSNPYGNITQYQYTAFMHCRTFEWLELCELIVNDDVGETEIVSKKMYIDDIKEFLKFCPELFK
;
A
#
# COMPACT_ATOMS: atom_id res chain seq x y z
N MET A 1 0.61 -11.75 22.01
CA MET A 1 -0.34 -10.73 21.52
C MET A 1 0.25 -10.21 20.25
N ASP A 2 -0.45 -10.39 19.13
CA ASP A 2 0.02 -9.89 17.85
C ASP A 2 -0.08 -8.36 17.89
N ILE A 3 1.07 -7.70 17.91
CA ILE A 3 1.12 -6.24 17.84
C ILE A 3 0.88 -5.89 16.37
N ILE A 4 -0.17 -5.14 16.08
CA ILE A 4 -0.46 -4.58 14.76
C ILE A 4 -0.49 -3.07 14.90
N GLU A 5 0.48 -2.39 14.30
CA GLU A 5 0.59 -0.94 14.26
C GLU A 5 0.40 -0.47 12.83
N SER A 6 -0.57 0.42 12.60
CA SER A 6 -0.83 1.02 11.28
C SER A 6 -0.47 2.51 11.29
N SER A 7 0.25 2.95 10.27
CA SER A 7 0.69 4.35 10.11
C SER A 7 0.65 4.76 8.64
N TYR A 8 0.37 6.03 8.36
CA TYR A 8 0.61 6.63 7.05
C TYR A 8 1.99 7.28 7.02
N ILE A 9 2.74 7.05 5.95
CA ILE A 9 4.14 7.47 5.81
C ILE A 9 4.37 8.09 4.44
N ASP A 10 5.50 8.76 4.27
CA ASP A 10 5.94 9.21 2.95
C ASP A 10 6.44 8.03 2.09
N LEU A 11 6.25 8.11 0.78
CA LEU A 11 6.79 7.10 -0.15
C LEU A 11 8.32 6.96 0.00
N ALA A 12 9.02 8.03 0.35
CA ALA A 12 10.46 8.02 0.57
C ALA A 12 10.91 7.15 1.75
N GLU A 13 10.01 6.83 2.68
CA GLU A 13 10.26 5.96 3.84
C GLU A 13 10.04 4.47 3.53
N THR A 14 9.70 4.12 2.28
CA THR A 14 9.46 2.74 1.85
C THR A 14 10.72 2.12 1.20
N PRO A 15 10.78 0.79 1.00
CA PRO A 15 11.89 0.14 0.31
C PRO A 15 12.05 0.60 -1.15
N SER A 16 13.29 0.68 -1.64
CA SER A 16 13.60 1.25 -2.96
C SER A 16 12.90 0.58 -4.13
N ALA A 17 12.71 -0.75 -4.08
CA ALA A 17 12.00 -1.48 -5.13
C ALA A 17 10.54 -1.06 -5.23
N PHE A 18 9.88 -0.88 -4.08
CA PHE A 18 8.51 -0.37 -3.99
C PHE A 18 8.41 1.08 -4.45
N GLN A 19 9.35 1.94 -4.04
CA GLN A 19 9.41 3.31 -4.53
C GLN A 19 9.49 3.38 -6.06
N LYS A 20 10.29 2.48 -6.66
CA LYS A 20 10.46 2.40 -8.10
C LYS A 20 9.15 2.01 -8.78
N GLU A 21 8.53 0.91 -8.35
CA GLU A 21 7.26 0.42 -8.90
C GLU A 21 6.19 1.50 -8.89
N VAL A 22 5.96 2.12 -7.72
CA VAL A 22 4.98 3.21 -7.57
C VAL A 22 5.28 4.37 -8.52
N LYS A 23 6.55 4.79 -8.63
CA LYS A 23 6.93 5.88 -9.54
C LYS A 23 6.70 5.51 -11.00
N GLU A 24 6.96 4.27 -11.40
CA GLU A 24 6.71 3.80 -12.77
C GLU A 24 5.22 3.80 -13.08
N THR A 25 4.37 3.25 -12.19
CA THR A 25 2.91 3.28 -12.35
C THR A 25 2.36 4.71 -12.48
N LEU A 26 2.87 5.65 -11.67
CA LEU A 26 2.47 7.06 -11.72
C LEU A 26 2.80 7.75 -13.05
N LEU A 27 3.72 7.20 -13.85
CA LEU A 27 4.12 7.75 -15.15
C LEU A 27 3.36 7.14 -16.34
N GLU A 28 2.67 6.01 -16.15
CA GLU A 28 1.99 5.31 -17.25
C GLU A 28 0.69 5.99 -17.70
N TRP A 29 -0.13 6.44 -16.74
CA TRP A 29 -1.44 7.08 -16.97
C TRP A 29 -1.61 8.28 -16.04
N ASP A 30 -2.77 8.94 -16.06
CA ASP A 30 -3.10 10.03 -15.11
C ASP A 30 -3.40 9.46 -13.71
N TYR A 31 -2.40 8.81 -13.13
CA TYR A 31 -2.42 8.32 -11.77
C TYR A 31 -1.99 9.40 -10.80
N LYS A 32 -2.67 9.45 -9.65
CA LYS A 32 -2.31 10.27 -8.50
C LYS A 32 -2.08 9.38 -7.28
N LEU A 33 -0.90 9.49 -6.66
CA LEU A 33 -0.66 8.89 -5.35
C LEU A 33 -1.52 9.61 -4.29
N LEU A 34 -2.34 8.84 -3.58
CA LEU A 34 -3.19 9.35 -2.51
C LEU A 34 -2.49 9.27 -1.15
N CYS A 35 -2.02 8.09 -0.78
CA CYS A 35 -1.31 7.85 0.46
C CYS A 35 -0.45 6.59 0.36
N VAL A 36 0.46 6.45 1.32
CA VAL A 36 1.18 5.21 1.59
C VAL A 36 0.90 4.80 3.02
N ARG A 37 0.42 3.57 3.20
CA ARG A 37 0.19 2.96 4.51
C ARG A 37 1.28 1.95 4.79
N ARG A 38 1.77 1.94 6.02
CA ARG A 38 2.62 0.89 6.58
C ARG A 38 1.91 0.20 7.73
N ILE A 39 1.83 -1.11 7.68
CA ILE A 39 1.40 -1.96 8.79
C ILE A 39 2.64 -2.71 9.30
N LYS A 40 3.00 -2.47 10.56
CA LYS A 40 3.98 -3.26 11.27
C LYS A 40 3.24 -4.33 12.07
N SER A 41 3.64 -5.57 11.90
CA SER A 41 3.06 -6.71 12.59
C SER A 41 4.14 -7.68 13.06
N ASN A 42 3.80 -8.51 14.04
CA ASN A 42 4.65 -9.61 14.47
C ASN A 42 3.87 -10.94 14.43
N PRO A 43 3.55 -11.45 13.23
CA PRO A 43 2.65 -12.59 13.05
C PRO A 43 3.21 -13.90 13.62
N TYR A 44 4.53 -13.98 13.83
CA TYR A 44 5.21 -15.18 14.32
C TYR A 44 5.90 -14.96 15.68
N GLY A 45 5.56 -13.89 16.40
CA GLY A 45 6.12 -13.54 17.71
C GLY A 45 7.57 -13.05 17.72
N ASN A 46 8.38 -13.46 16.74
CA ASN A 46 9.82 -13.15 16.67
C ASN A 46 10.23 -12.40 15.39
N ILE A 47 9.36 -12.34 14.39
CA ILE A 47 9.65 -11.78 13.05
C ILE A 47 8.82 -10.52 12.89
N THR A 48 9.48 -9.39 12.70
CA THR A 48 8.80 -8.14 12.37
C THR A 48 8.50 -8.10 10.88
N GLN A 49 7.21 -8.14 10.55
CA GLN A 49 6.72 -7.95 9.20
C GLN A 49 6.25 -6.51 9.00
N TYR A 50 6.73 -5.87 7.93
CA TYR A 50 6.25 -4.59 7.43
C TYR A 50 5.50 -4.81 6.12
N GLN A 51 4.22 -4.45 6.09
CA GLN A 51 3.44 -4.36 4.86
C GLN A 51 3.31 -2.89 4.46
N TYR A 52 3.77 -2.56 3.27
CA TYR A 52 3.62 -1.25 2.63
C TYR A 52 2.52 -1.34 1.58
N THR A 53 1.61 -0.37 1.56
CA THR A 53 0.55 -0.26 0.56
C THR A 53 0.49 1.17 0.04
N ALA A 54 0.64 1.35 -1.27
CA ALA A 54 0.49 2.63 -1.95
C ALA A 54 -0.86 2.64 -2.65
N PHE A 55 -1.66 3.67 -2.37
CA PHE A 55 -2.99 3.85 -2.94
C PHE A 55 -2.91 4.88 -4.06
N MET A 56 -3.13 4.46 -5.30
CA MET A 56 -2.95 5.29 -6.49
C MET A 56 -4.25 5.38 -7.29
N HIS A 57 -4.80 6.58 -7.45
CA HIS A 57 -6.04 6.81 -8.17
C HIS A 57 -5.77 7.06 -9.65
N CYS A 58 -6.30 6.22 -10.54
CA CYS A 58 -6.28 6.45 -11.98
C CYS A 58 -7.50 7.29 -12.38
N ARG A 59 -7.29 8.54 -12.78
CA ARG A 59 -8.36 9.41 -13.26
C ARG A 59 -8.85 9.06 -14.66
N THR A 60 -7.99 8.44 -15.46
CA THR A 60 -8.35 8.05 -16.85
C THR A 60 -9.44 6.98 -16.86
N PHE A 61 -9.34 6.01 -15.96
CA PHE A 61 -10.22 4.84 -15.92
C PHE A 61 -11.11 4.78 -14.67
N GLU A 62 -10.99 5.77 -13.79
CA GLU A 62 -11.77 5.88 -12.55
C GLU A 62 -11.68 4.59 -11.70
N TRP A 63 -10.46 4.16 -11.39
CA TRP A 63 -10.16 3.07 -10.44
C TRP A 63 -9.03 3.43 -9.49
N LEU A 64 -8.86 2.64 -8.43
CA LEU A 64 -7.66 2.67 -7.59
C LEU A 64 -6.79 1.45 -7.83
N GLU A 65 -5.50 1.71 -7.90
CA GLU A 65 -4.45 0.70 -7.91
C GLU A 65 -3.76 0.67 -6.55
N LEU A 66 -3.58 -0.53 -6.05
CA LEU A 66 -2.92 -0.86 -4.80
C LEU A 66 -1.63 -1.57 -5.15
N CYS A 67 -0.50 -0.91 -4.92
CA CYS A 67 0.79 -1.58 -4.94
C CYS A 67 1.12 -1.97 -3.50
N GLU A 68 1.42 -3.25 -3.27
CA GLU A 68 1.74 -3.80 -1.95
C GLU A 68 3.13 -4.42 -1.95
N LEU A 69 3.90 -4.18 -0.89
CA LEU A 69 5.16 -4.87 -0.61
C LEU A 69 5.15 -5.40 0.82
N ILE A 70 5.53 -6.66 1.01
CA ILE A 70 5.78 -7.24 2.33
C ILE A 70 7.30 -7.41 2.52
N VAL A 71 7.79 -6.98 3.67
CA VAL A 71 9.19 -7.11 4.10
C VAL A 71 9.23 -7.76 5.47
N ASN A 72 10.01 -8.83 5.60
CA ASN A 72 10.31 -9.44 6.88
C ASN A 72 11.74 -9.07 7.29
N ASP A 73 11.97 -8.73 8.56
CA ASP A 73 13.30 -8.41 9.09
C ASP A 73 14.31 -9.56 8.93
N ASP A 74 13.85 -10.82 9.02
CA ASP A 74 14.71 -12.00 8.87
C ASP A 74 14.94 -12.47 7.42
N VAL A 75 13.98 -12.24 6.51
CA VAL A 75 13.98 -12.82 5.15
C VAL A 75 14.22 -11.76 4.07
N GLY A 76 14.06 -10.47 4.40
CA GLY A 76 14.11 -9.37 3.45
C GLY A 76 12.78 -9.13 2.73
N GLU A 77 12.84 -8.50 1.56
CA GLU A 77 11.68 -8.24 0.69
C GLU A 77 11.14 -9.56 0.13
N THR A 78 9.86 -9.84 0.32
CA THR A 78 9.26 -11.11 -0.16
C THR A 78 8.64 -10.99 -1.54
N GLU A 79 7.79 -9.98 -1.79
CA GLU A 79 7.05 -9.87 -3.05
C GLU A 79 6.40 -8.48 -3.19
N ILE A 80 6.39 -7.94 -4.42
CA ILE A 80 5.58 -6.77 -4.81
C ILE A 80 4.37 -7.27 -5.57
N VAL A 81 3.17 -6.88 -5.13
CA VAL A 81 1.91 -7.26 -5.75
C VAL A 81 1.14 -6.00 -6.12
N SER A 82 0.69 -5.89 -7.38
CA SER A 82 -0.27 -4.87 -7.80
C SER A 82 -1.68 -5.45 -7.91
N LYS A 83 -2.66 -4.76 -7.32
CA LYS A 83 -4.09 -5.08 -7.42
C LYS A 83 -4.87 -3.85 -7.86
N LYS A 84 -5.84 -4.03 -8.74
CA LYS A 84 -6.74 -2.96 -9.20
C LYS A 84 -8.13 -3.18 -8.60
N MET A 85 -8.76 -2.09 -8.17
CA MET A 85 -10.09 -2.11 -7.58
C MET A 85 -10.88 -0.91 -8.11
N TYR A 86 -12.10 -1.14 -8.60
CA TYR A 86 -12.91 -0.09 -9.21
C TYR A 86 -13.36 0.94 -8.15
N ILE A 87 -13.55 2.20 -8.57
CA ILE A 87 -13.94 3.27 -7.62
C ILE A 87 -15.27 2.98 -6.94
N ASP A 88 -16.23 2.37 -7.61
CA ASP A 88 -17.53 2.09 -7.01
C ASP A 88 -17.40 1.04 -5.89
N ASP A 89 -16.57 0.01 -6.10
CA ASP A 89 -16.21 -0.96 -5.05
C ASP A 89 -15.51 -0.26 -3.88
N ILE A 90 -14.73 0.80 -4.15
CA ILE A 90 -14.05 1.55 -3.09
C ILE A 90 -14.95 2.53 -2.37
N LYS A 91 -15.89 3.20 -3.04
CA LYS A 91 -16.91 4.00 -2.35
C LYS A 91 -17.70 3.13 -1.39
N GLU A 92 -17.99 1.88 -1.77
CA GLU A 92 -18.59 0.91 -0.86
C GLU A 92 -17.62 0.46 0.24
N PHE A 93 -16.38 0.11 -0.08
CA PHE A 93 -15.35 -0.25 0.90
C PHE A 93 -15.11 0.87 1.93
N LEU A 94 -15.10 2.14 1.50
CA LEU A 94 -14.93 3.30 2.36
C LEU A 94 -16.10 3.54 3.30
N LYS A 95 -17.31 3.09 2.97
CA LYS A 95 -18.40 3.09 3.95
C LYS A 95 -18.06 2.20 5.15
N PHE A 96 -17.30 1.12 4.92
CA PHE A 96 -16.83 0.23 5.98
C PHE A 96 -15.55 0.74 6.67
N CYS A 97 -14.72 1.52 5.96
CA CYS A 97 -13.44 2.05 6.46
C CYS A 97 -13.25 3.55 6.10
N PRO A 98 -14.02 4.48 6.72
CA PRO A 98 -14.09 5.88 6.28
C PRO A 98 -12.82 6.71 6.52
N GLU A 99 -11.90 6.22 7.36
CA GLU A 99 -10.65 6.92 7.72
C GLU A 99 -9.48 6.60 6.78
N LEU A 100 -9.72 5.86 5.69
CA LEU A 100 -8.63 5.36 4.82
C LEU A 100 -7.94 6.47 3.98
N PHE A 101 -8.62 7.61 3.79
CA PHE A 101 -8.18 8.70 2.90
C PHE A 101 -8.25 10.10 3.55
N LYS A 102 -8.41 10.20 4.87
CA LYS A 102 -8.23 11.46 5.59
C LYS A 102 -6.75 11.68 5.88
#